data_AF-A0A367LXP5-F1
#
_entry.id   AF-A0A367LXP5-F1
#
_cell.length_a   1.000
_cell.length_b   1.000
_cell.length_c   1.000
_cell.angle_alpha   90.00
_cell.angle_beta   90.00
_cell.angle_gamma   90.00
#
_symmetry.space_group_name_H-M   'P 1'
#
loop_
_entity.id
_entity.type
_entity.pdbx_description
1 polymer ?
#
loop_
_entity_poly.entity_id
_entity_poly.type
_entity_poly.pdbx_seq_one_letter_code
_entity_poly.pdbx_strand_id
1 'polypeptide(L)' 'DMRRPAELVIAELEKQRVHVGRPWASWPNWVRVTVGSEEEMQAFRSAFASVSRRHQVAMR' A
#
# COMPACT_ATOMS: atom_id res chain seq x y z
N ASP A 1 -9.16 -0.37 5.15
CA ASP A 1 -9.48 0.91 4.48
C ASP A 1 -8.29 1.87 4.57
N MET A 2 -7.81 2.38 3.43
CA MET A 2 -6.72 3.35 3.34
C MET A 2 -7.17 4.80 3.59
N ARG A 3 -8.48 5.07 3.71
CA ARG A 3 -9.08 6.41 3.84
C ARG A 3 -8.73 7.38 2.71
N ARG A 4 -8.24 6.85 1.58
CA ARG A 4 -7.93 7.55 0.33
C ARG A 4 -7.91 6.53 -0.82
N PRO A 5 -7.94 6.98 -2.09
CA PRO A 5 -7.85 6.07 -3.24
C PRO A 5 -6.66 5.13 -3.14
N ALA A 6 -6.91 3.83 -3.32
CA ALA A 6 -5.88 2.80 -3.19
C ALA A 6 -4.79 2.97 -4.26
N GLU A 7 -5.13 3.48 -5.44
CA GLU A 7 -4.19 3.75 -6.54
C GLU A 7 -3.04 4.66 -6.11
N LEU A 8 -3.32 5.67 -5.27
CA LEU A 8 -2.27 6.55 -4.73
C LEU A 8 -1.33 5.81 -3.78
N VAL A 9 -1.86 4.88 -2.99
CA VAL A 9 -1.06 4.03 -2.11
C VAL A 9 -0.19 3.07 -2.93
N ILE A 10 -0.78 2.47 -3.97
CA ILE A 10 -0.09 1.53 -4.87
C ILE A 10 1.08 2.24 -5.57
N ALA A 11 0.87 3.43 -6.13
CA ALA A 11 1.94 4.21 -6.76
C ALA A 11 3.11 4.52 -5.80
N GLU A 12 2.82 4.78 -4.51
CA GLU A 12 3.86 5.02 -3.50
C GLU A 12 4.60 3.74 -3.04
N LEU A 13 3.95 2.58 -3.14
CA LEU A 13 4.59 1.28 -2.93
C LEU A 13 5.47 0.89 -4.11
N GLU A 14 5.03 1.17 -5.35
CA GLU A 14 5.80 0.92 -6.57
C GLU A 14 7.11 1.72 -6.59
N LYS A 15 7.11 2.96 -6.09
CA LYS A 15 8.34 3.76 -5.88
C LYS A 15 9.35 3.07 -4.94
N GLN A 16 8.89 2.15 -4.09
CA GLN A 16 9.70 1.33 -3.18
C GLN A 16 9.92 -0.10 -3.71
N ARG A 17 9.63 -0.36 -5.00
CA ARG A 17 9.73 -1.68 -5.64
C ARG A 17 8.83 -2.75 -5.02
N VAL A 18 7.73 -2.34 -4.38
CA VAL A 18 6.71 -3.26 -3.85
C VAL A 18 5.49 -3.18 -4.74
N HIS A 19 5.23 -4.25 -5.50
CA HIS A 19 4.09 -4.35 -6.40
C HIS A 19 2.95 -5.13 -5.73
N VAL A 20 1.73 -4.62 -5.85
CA VAL A 20 0.52 -5.22 -5.28
C VAL A 20 -0.59 -5.29 -6.33
N GLY A 21 -1.67 -6.01 -6.01
CA GLY A 21 -2.80 -6.14 -6.91
C GLY A 21 -3.55 -4.83 -7.12
N ARG A 22 -4.18 -4.70 -8.29
CA ARG A 22 -5.15 -3.63 -8.57
C ARG A 22 -6.30 -3.68 -7.55
N PRO A 23 -6.87 -2.52 -7.17
CA PRO A 23 -8.03 -2.48 -6.28
C PRO A 23 -9.24 -3.14 -6.95
N TRP A 24 -10.17 -3.63 -6.12
CA TRP A 24 -11.48 -4.05 -6.62
C TRP A 24 -12.36 -2.82 -6.87
N ALA A 25 -13.14 -2.82 -7.94
CA ALA A 25 -14.01 -1.70 -8.30
C ALA A 25 -14.99 -1.33 -7.17
N SER A 26 -15.49 -2.32 -6.43
CA SER A 26 -16.38 -2.11 -5.26
C SER A 26 -15.67 -1.66 -3.99
N TRP A 27 -14.33 -1.72 -3.95
CA TRP A 27 -13.51 -1.38 -2.78
C TRP A 27 -12.35 -0.44 -3.17
N PRO A 28 -12.64 0.78 -3.68
CA PRO A 28 -11.62 1.65 -4.27
C PRO A 28 -10.57 2.16 -3.27
N ASN A 29 -10.88 2.14 -1.96
CA ASN A 29 -9.96 2.56 -0.91
C ASN A 29 -9.18 1.39 -0.27
N TRP A 30 -9.25 0.19 -0.84
CA TRP A 30 -8.60 -1.01 -0.31
C TRP A 30 -7.49 -1.51 -1.23
N VAL A 31 -6.34 -1.83 -0.64
CA VAL A 31 -5.20 -2.41 -1.36
C VAL A 31 -5.32 -3.92 -1.33
N ARG A 32 -5.23 -4.55 -2.51
CA ARG A 32 -5.25 -6.01 -2.64
C ARG A 32 -3.83 -6.57 -2.58
N VAL A 33 -3.52 -7.34 -1.54
CA VAL A 33 -2.18 -7.89 -1.30
C VAL A 33 -2.21 -9.40 -1.49
N THR A 34 -1.33 -9.92 -2.33
CA THR A 34 -1.02 -11.35 -2.37
C THR A 34 -0.04 -11.65 -1.23
N VAL A 35 -0.29 -12.69 -0.45
CA VAL A 35 0.64 -13.13 0.60
C VAL A 35 1.71 -13.98 -0.06
N GLY A 36 2.95 -13.48 -0.05
CA GLY A 36 4.14 -14.12 -0.63
C GLY A 36 5.01 -14.81 0.42
N SER A 37 6.31 -14.93 0.13
CA SER A 37 7.32 -15.44 1.06
C SER A 37 7.49 -14.53 2.28
N GLU A 38 8.21 -15.00 3.30
CA GLU A 38 8.49 -14.18 4.48
C GLU A 38 9.27 -12.91 4.14
N GLU A 39 10.26 -13.02 3.26
CA GLU A 39 11.11 -11.91 2.81
C GLU A 39 10.29 -10.88 2.03
N GLU A 40 9.42 -11.34 1.11
CA GLU A 40 8.51 -10.47 0.36
C GLU A 40 7.56 -9.72 1.31
N MET A 41 7.02 -10.44 2.30
CA MET A 41 6.12 -9.85 3.28
C MET A 41 6.82 -8.90 4.26
N GLN A 42 8.11 -9.12 4.58
CA GLN A 42 8.92 -8.15 5.34
C GLN A 42 9.13 -6.86 4.55
N ALA A 43 9.48 -6.96 3.26
CA ALA A 43 9.65 -5.81 2.37
C ALA A 43 8.33 -5.01 2.26
N PHE A 44 7.21 -5.72 2.03
CA PHE A 44 5.87 -5.11 1.99
C PHE A 44 5.54 -4.35 3.29
N ARG A 45 5.67 -4.99 4.46
CA ARG A 45 5.32 -4.36 5.75
C ARG A 45 6.15 -3.09 5.98
N SER A 46 7.43 -3.11 5.65
CA SER A 46 8.34 -1.97 5.80
C SER A 46 7.93 -0.81 4.89
N ALA A 47 7.69 -1.09 3.60
CA ALA A 47 7.27 -0.08 2.63
C ALA A 47 5.89 0.51 2.98
N PHE A 48 4.94 -0.35 3.36
CA PHE A 48 3.58 0.05 3.72
C PHE A 48 3.56 0.96 4.96
N ALA A 49 4.39 0.68 5.97
CA ALA A 49 4.53 1.55 7.14
C ALA A 49 5.08 2.94 6.78
N SER A 50 6.05 3.00 5.85
CA SER A 50 6.61 4.26 5.32
C SER A 50 5.55 5.11 4.61
N VAL A 51 4.75 4.50 3.72
CA VAL A 51 3.67 5.20 2.98
C VAL A 51 2.57 5.68 3.93
N SER A 52 2.18 4.83 4.88
CA SER A 52 1.09 5.14 5.83
C SER A 52 1.46 6.28 6.78
N ARG A 53 2.70 6.29 7.30
CA ARG A 53 3.17 7.40 8.17
C ARG A 53 3.26 8.73 7.43
N ARG A 54 3.79 8.74 6.19
CA ARG A 54 3.85 9.96 5.37
C ARG A 54 2.47 10.58 5.17
N HIS A 55 1.44 9.76 5.02
CA HIS A 55 0.07 10.25 4.91
C HIS A 55 -0.46 10.85 6.22
N GLN A 56 -0.21 10.21 7.37
CA GLN A 56 -0.69 10.73 8.66
C GLN A 56 -0.04 12.08 9.03
N VAL A 57 1.22 12.30 8.67
CA VAL A 57 1.88 13.59 8.87
C VAL A 57 1.29 14.68 7.97
N ALA A 58 0.97 14.36 6.72
CA ALA A 58 0.37 15.30 5.78
C ALA A 58 -1.11 15.65 6.09
N MET A 59 -1.76 14.92 7.00
CA MET A 59 -3.17 15.11 7.37
C MET A 59 -3.33 15.83 8.73
N ARG A 60 -2.23 16.17 9.40
CA ARG A 60 -2.18 17.06 10.57
C ARG A 60 -2.03 18.49 10.11
#